data_AF-A0A920WQJ5-F1
#
_entry.id   AF-A0A920WQJ5-F1
#
_cell.length_a   1.000
_cell.length_b   1.000
_cell.length_c   1.000
_cell.angle_alpha   90.00
_cell.angle_beta   90.00
_cell.angle_gamma   90.00
#
_symmetry.space_group_name_H-M   'P 1'
#
loop_
_entity.id
_entity.type
_entity.pdbx_description
1 polymer ?
#
loop_
_entity_poly.entity_id
_entity_poly.type
_entity_poly.pdbx_seq_one_letter_code
_entity_poly.pdbx_strand_id
1 'polypeptide(L)' 'MDLVDRIFTRIGASDDLSRGQSTFMVEMTETANILNNATDRSLVVSMRLDAARARSTA' A
#
# COMPACT_ATOMS: atom_id res chain seq x y z
N MET A 1 1.03 19.87 -21.10
CA MET A 1 1.98 18.88 -20.55
C MET A 1 1.58 18.64 -19.11
N ASP A 2 0.69 17.68 -18.84
CA ASP A 2 0.35 17.33 -17.46
C ASP A 2 1.35 16.33 -16.91
N LEU A 3 2.17 16.74 -15.96
CA LEU A 3 3.31 15.98 -15.46
C LEU A 3 2.89 14.67 -14.76
N VAL A 4 1.68 14.63 -14.17
CA VAL A 4 1.13 13.49 -13.44
C VAL A 4 -0.38 13.40 -13.68
N ASP A 5 -0.90 12.21 -13.97
CA ASP A 5 -2.35 11.97 -14.14
C ASP A 5 -3.05 11.75 -12.78
N ARG A 6 -2.38 11.02 -11.87
CA ARG A 6 -2.89 10.73 -10.52
C ARG A 6 -1.76 10.62 -9.50
N ILE A 7 -1.98 11.18 -8.31
CA ILE A 7 -1.08 11.05 -7.16
C ILE A 7 -1.72 10.09 -6.17
N PHE A 8 -1.07 8.95 -5.94
CA PHE A 8 -1.45 7.99 -4.91
C PHE A 8 -0.55 8.21 -3.70
N THR A 9 -1.13 8.56 -2.56
CA THR A 9 -0.39 8.67 -1.29
C THR A 9 -0.94 7.67 -0.29
N ARG A 10 -0.05 6.86 0.27
CA ARG A 10 -0.35 5.95 1.37
C ARG A 10 0.51 6.34 2.56
N ILE A 11 -0.12 6.94 3.55
CA ILE A 11 0.49 7.29 4.83
C ILE A 11 0.12 6.18 5.81
N GLY A 12 1.06 5.27 6.10
CA GLY A 12 0.87 4.22 7.11
C GLY A 12 0.69 4.87 8.49
N ALA A 13 -0.55 5.21 8.82
CA ALA A 13 -0.94 5.60 10.15
C ALA A 13 -0.80 4.36 11.03
N SER A 14 0.15 4.47 11.96
CA SER A 14 0.24 3.63 13.15
C SER A 14 -1.18 3.34 13.70
N ASP A 15 -1.45 2.08 14.00
CA ASP A 15 -2.43 1.65 15.02
C ASP A 15 -3.92 1.41 14.67
N ASP A 16 -4.32 1.17 13.42
CA ASP A 16 -5.62 0.48 13.20
C ASP A 16 -5.47 -1.04 13.24
N LEU A 17 -5.56 -1.52 14.48
CA LEU A 17 -6.15 -2.78 14.91
C LEU A 17 -7.17 -3.32 13.88
N SER A 18 -6.67 -4.00 12.85
CA SER A 18 -7.52 -4.75 11.92
C SER A 18 -8.05 -5.93 12.72
N ARG A 19 -9.30 -5.81 13.20
CA ARG A 19 -10.03 -6.74 14.09
C ARG A 19 -10.26 -8.13 13.47
N GLY A 20 -9.21 -8.80 13.01
CA GLY A 20 -9.23 -10.14 12.41
C GLY A 20 -8.43 -10.31 11.11
N GLN A 21 -7.73 -9.28 10.62
CA GLN A 21 -6.87 -9.35 9.42
C GLN A 21 -5.46 -8.90 9.78
N SER A 22 -4.42 -9.49 9.18
CA SER A 22 -3.06 -9.01 9.45
C SER A 22 -2.87 -7.63 8.82
N THR A 23 -2.23 -6.71 9.55
CA THR A 23 -1.84 -5.40 9.02
C THR A 23 -1.13 -5.55 7.67
N PHE A 24 -0.28 -6.58 7.56
CA PHE A 24 0.39 -6.96 6.32
C PHE A 24 -0.57 -7.22 5.14
N MET A 25 -1.62 -8.02 5.34
CA MET A 25 -2.60 -8.31 4.29
C MET A 25 -3.37 -7.06 3.86
N VAL A 26 -3.65 -6.16 4.81
CA VAL A 26 -4.27 -4.86 4.51
C VAL A 26 -3.32 -4.01 3.67
N GLU A 27 -2.04 -3.92 4.06
CA GLU A 27 -1.01 -3.18 3.33
C GLU A 27 -0.81 -3.68 1.89
N MET A 28 -0.78 -5.00 1.71
CA MET A 28 -0.65 -5.61 0.39
C MET A 28 -1.89 -5.39 -0.48
N THR A 29 -3.09 -5.46 0.09
CA THR A 29 -4.34 -5.23 -0.65
C THR A 29 -4.43 -3.79 -1.14
N GLU A 30 -4.04 -2.84 -0.29
CA GLU A 30 -4.04 -1.42 -0.62
C GLU A 30 -2.98 -1.09 -1.68
N THR A 31 -1.80 -1.69 -1.55
CA THR A 31 -0.72 -1.59 -2.56
C THR A 31 -1.16 -2.17 -3.90
N ALA A 32 -1.82 -3.33 -3.91
CA ALA A 32 -2.36 -3.91 -5.13
C ALA A 32 -3.42 -3.01 -5.77
N ASN A 33 -4.27 -2.36 -4.98
CA ASN A 33 -5.26 -1.42 -5.50
C ASN A 33 -4.62 -0.17 -6.12
N ILE A 34 -3.56 0.37 -5.49
CA ILE A 34 -2.78 1.47 -6.06
C ILE A 34 -2.14 1.06 -7.38
N LEU A 35 -1.49 -0.10 -7.44
CA LEU A 35 -0.84 -0.60 -8.65
C LEU A 35 -1.83 -0.88 -9.79
N ASN A 36 -3.01 -1.42 -9.47
CA ASN A 36 -4.05 -1.66 -10.48
C ASN A 36 -4.66 -0.37 -11.06
N ASN A 37 -4.62 0.73 -10.32
CA ASN A 37 -5.15 2.03 -10.75
C ASN A 37 -4.05 3.00 -11.23
N ALA A 38 -2.78 2.68 -11.01
CA ALA A 38 -1.65 3.47 -11.44
C ALA A 38 -1.43 3.30 -12.94
N THR A 39 -1.23 4.43 -13.61
CA THR A 39 -0.80 4.52 -15.01
C THR A 39 0.68 4.90 -15.05
N ASP A 40 1.34 4.78 -16.21
CA ASP A 40 2.77 5.13 -16.37
C ASP A 40 3.11 6.60 -16.02
N ARG A 41 2.08 7.44 -15.88
CA ARG A 41 2.19 8.85 -15.48
C ARG A 41 1.71 9.11 -14.05
N SER A 42 1.48 8.08 -13.27
CA SER A 42 1.02 8.20 -11.88
C SER A 42 2.20 8.32 -10.93
N LEU A 43 2.11 9.25 -9.98
CA LEU A 43 3.09 9.37 -8.91
C LEU A 43 2.59 8.58 -7.70
N VAL A 44 3.34 7.56 -7.29
CA VAL A 44 3.00 6.73 -6.13
C VAL A 44 3.97 7.02 -4.99
N VAL A 45 3.44 7.43 -3.84
CA VAL A 45 4.19 7.66 -2.60
C VAL A 45 3.62 6.73 -1.53
N SER A 46 4.42 5.79 -1.05
CA SER A 46 4.05 4.88 0.04
C SER A 46 5.08 4.97 1.15
N MET A 47 4.63 5.26 2.37
CA MET A 47 5.48 5.14 3.55
C MET A 47 5.20 3.82 4.27
N ARG A 48 6.20 2.93 4.26
CA ARG A 48 6.20 1.59 4.85
C ARG A 48 5.28 0.58 4.15
N LEU A 49 5.89 -0.52 3.70
CA LEU A 49 5.24 -1.73 3.18
C LEU A 49 5.98 -2.92 3.79
N ASP A 50 5.37 -3.59 4.76
CA ASP A 50 6.07 -4.62 5.55
C ASP A 50 6.04 -6.01 4.87
N ALA A 51 6.73 -6.16 3.73
CA ALA A 51 6.83 -7.42 2.96
C ALA A 51 7.43 -8.62 3.72
N ALA A 52 8.07 -8.38 4.86
CA ALA A 52 8.85 -9.40 5.58
C ALA A 52 8.05 -10.24 6.58
N ARG A 53 6.83 -9.84 6.96
CA ARG A 53 6.09 -10.52 8.04
C ARG A 53 5.31 -11.77 7.61
N ALA A 54 5.23 -12.05 6.31
CA ALA A 54 4.55 -13.22 5.76
C ALA A 54 5.25 -14.58 6.04
N ARG A 55 6.49 -14.57 6.57
CA ARG A 55 7.31 -15.78 6.81
C ARG A 55 7.54 -16.10 8.29
N SER A 56 6.52 -15.96 9.13
CA SER A 56 6.59 -16.44 10.52
C SER A 56 5.30 -17.12 10.92
N THR A 57 5.07 -18.30 10.32
CA THR A 57 4.22 -19.38 10.84
C THR A 57 4.70 -20.67 10.17
N ALA A 58 5.84 -21.16 10.64
CA ALA A 58 6.25 -22.56 10.57
C ALA A 58 7.27 -22.79 11.70
#